data_AF-A0AAN5RGU8-F1
#
_entry.id   AF-A0AAN5RGU8-F1
#
_cell.length_a   1.000
_cell.length_b   1.000
_cell.length_c   1.000
_cell.angle_alpha   90.00
_cell.angle_beta   90.00
_cell.angle_gamma   90.00
#
_symmetry.space_group_name_H-M   'P 1'
#
loop_
_entity.id
_entity.type
_entity.pdbx_description
1 polymer ?
#
loop_
_entity_poly.entity_id
_entity_poly.type
_entity_poly.pdbx_seq_one_letter_code
_entity_poly.pdbx_strand_id
1 'polypeptide(L)' 'MTEQPIIKPRHTPEQRAQRDEFLDVATLARNWLGSIIWYAERDNWSEVEYLLSFVDRTVADMKAKLPTDRAEPRGE' A
#
# COMPACT_ATOMS: atom_id res chain seq x y z
N MET A 1 -31.85 -27.92 16.17
CA MET A 1 -31.22 -26.60 15.93
C MET A 1 -29.85 -26.87 15.35
N THR A 2 -29.66 -26.58 14.06
CA THR A 2 -28.36 -26.69 13.39
C THR A 2 -27.49 -25.54 13.86
N GLU A 3 -26.38 -25.85 14.53
CA GLU A 3 -25.36 -24.88 14.89
C GLU A 3 -24.81 -24.26 13.60
N GLN A 4 -25.11 -22.98 13.37
CA GLN A 4 -24.52 -22.27 12.24
C GLN A 4 -23.01 -22.17 12.46
N PRO A 5 -22.17 -22.52 11.47
CA PRO A 5 -20.74 -22.36 11.61
C PRO A 5 -20.45 -20.88 11.80
N ILE A 6 -19.90 -20.52 12.96
CA ILE A 6 -19.41 -19.17 13.23
C ILE A 6 -18.19 -18.97 12.33
N ILE A 7 -18.41 -18.39 11.14
CA ILE A 7 -17.33 -18.00 10.24
C ILE A 7 -16.59 -16.84 10.91
N LYS A 8 -15.50 -17.14 11.62
CA LYS A 8 -14.63 -16.11 12.16
C LYS A 8 -13.94 -15.39 11.00
N PRO A 9 -14.05 -14.05 10.91
CA PRO A 9 -13.33 -13.32 9.89
C PRO A 9 -11.81 -13.46 10.10
N ARG A 10 -11.05 -13.64 9.02
CA ARG A 10 -9.58 -13.78 9.09
C ARG A 10 -8.89 -12.57 9.74
N HIS A 11 -9.43 -11.39 9.52
CA HIS A 11 -8.91 -10.15 10.09
C HIS A 11 -9.91 -9.60 11.10
N THR A 12 -9.39 -9.13 12.23
CA THR A 12 -10.14 -8.23 13.13
C THR A 12 -10.45 -6.91 12.41
N PRO A 13 -11.43 -6.12 12.88
CA PRO A 13 -11.67 -4.78 12.35
C PRO A 13 -10.41 -3.91 12.33
N GLU A 14 -9.59 -3.97 13.38
CA GLU A 14 -8.35 -3.21 13.52
C GLU A 14 -7.30 -3.64 12.48
N GLN A 15 -7.13 -4.95 12.26
CA GLN A 15 -6.23 -5.48 11.23
C GLN A 15 -6.68 -5.09 9.81
N ARG A 16 -8.00 -5.01 9.56
CA ARG A 16 -8.51 -4.50 8.28
C ARG A 16 -8.19 -3.02 8.12
N ALA A 17 -8.44 -2.21 9.14
CA ALA A 17 -8.15 -0.78 9.10
C ALA A 17 -6.65 -0.50 8.83
N GLN A 18 -5.74 -1.19 9.53
CA GLN A 18 -4.29 -1.04 9.29
C GLN A 18 -3.88 -1.47 7.87
N ARG A 19 -4.45 -2.58 7.37
CA ARG A 19 -4.21 -3.02 6.00
C ARG A 19 -4.71 -1.99 4.98
N ASP A 20 -5.91 -1.46 5.19
CA ASP A 20 -6.52 -0.53 4.25
C ASP A 20 -5.74 0.81 4.25
N GLU A 21 -5.29 1.30 5.40
CA GLU A 21 -4.37 2.45 5.48
C GLU A 21 -3.06 2.23 4.70
N PHE A 22 -2.46 1.04 4.80
CA PHE A 22 -1.27 0.71 4.03
C PHE A 22 -1.56 0.69 2.52
N LEU A 23 -2.69 0.12 2.11
CA LEU A 23 -3.09 0.03 0.71
C LEU A 23 -3.37 1.40 0.10
N ASP A 24 -3.90 2.35 0.87
CA ASP A 24 -4.09 3.72 0.42
C ASP A 24 -2.75 4.38 0.10
N VAL A 25 -1.75 4.28 0.98
CA VAL A 25 -0.41 4.82 0.74
C VAL A 25 0.29 4.09 -0.41
N ALA A 26 0.15 2.77 -0.51
CA ALA A 26 0.69 2.00 -1.63
C ALA A 26 0.06 2.42 -2.98
N THR A 27 -1.22 2.79 -2.99
CA THR A 27 -1.90 3.30 -4.19
C THR A 27 -1.35 4.66 -4.60
N LEU A 28 -1.07 5.54 -3.64
CA LEU A 28 -0.40 6.82 -3.92
C LEU A 28 1.01 6.60 -4.50
N ALA A 29 1.79 5.67 -3.93
CA ALA A 29 3.11 5.33 -4.46
C ALA A 29 3.03 4.76 -5.89
N ARG A 30 2.04 3.92 -6.19
CA ARG A 30 1.78 3.42 -7.55
C ARG A 30 1.49 4.56 -8.52
N ASN A 31 0.65 5.52 -8.13
CA ASN A 31 0.32 6.67 -8.99
C ASN A 31 1.56 7.54 -9.24
N TRP A 32 2.39 7.77 -8.22
CA TRP A 32 3.65 8.49 -8.35
C TRP A 32 4.62 7.79 -9.33
N LEU A 33 4.79 6.47 -9.23
CA LEU A 33 5.56 5.69 -10.22
C LEU A 33 4.96 5.80 -11.62
N GLY A 34 3.63 5.81 -11.74
CA GLY A 34 2.92 6.05 -12.99
C GLY A 34 3.28 7.40 -13.62
N SER A 35 3.35 8.47 -12.83
CA SER A 35 3.79 9.78 -13.29
C SER A 35 5.24 9.77 -13.79
N ILE A 36 6.15 9.09 -13.07
CA ILE A 36 7.55 8.95 -13.51
C ILE A 36 7.62 8.30 -14.89
N ILE A 37 6.92 7.19 -15.09
CA ILE A 37 6.87 6.49 -16.39
C ILE A 37 6.31 7.41 -17.47
N TRP A 38 5.20 8.09 -17.18
CA TRP A 38 4.52 8.98 -18.14
C TRP A 38 5.43 10.12 -18.63
N TYR A 39 6.22 10.72 -17.74
CA TYR A 39 7.19 11.76 -18.09
C TYR A 39 8.42 11.20 -18.81
N ALA A 40 8.91 10.04 -18.39
CA ALA A 40 10.03 9.37 -19.05
C ALA A 40 9.71 8.98 -20.50
N GLU A 41 8.50 8.49 -20.78
CA GLU A 41 8.02 8.19 -22.15
C GLU A 41 7.98 9.42 -23.08
N ARG A 42 8.05 10.63 -22.52
CA ARG A 42 8.01 11.92 -23.24
C ARG A 42 9.34 12.64 -23.23
N ASP A 43 10.42 11.97 -22.80
CA ASP A 43 11.75 12.55 -22.62
C ASP A 43 11.77 13.80 -21.71
N ASN A 44 10.79 13.92 -20.80
CA ASN A 44 10.72 15.03 -19.84
C ASN A 44 11.52 14.70 -18.58
N TRP A 45 12.85 14.71 -18.71
CA TRP A 45 13.76 14.31 -17.64
C TRP A 45 13.76 15.22 -16.42
N SER A 46 13.48 16.52 -16.60
CA SER A 46 13.39 17.46 -15.47
C SER A 46 12.24 17.11 -14.52
N GLU A 47 11.08 16.69 -15.05
CA GLU A 47 9.97 16.22 -14.21
C GLU A 47 10.26 14.86 -13.57
N VAL A 48 10.97 13.98 -14.28
CA VAL A 48 11.43 12.70 -13.70
C VAL A 48 12.36 12.96 -12.51
N GLU A 49 13.37 13.82 -12.66
CA GLU A 49 14.29 14.19 -11.58
C GLU A 49 13.56 14.84 -10.40
N TYR A 50 12.62 15.75 -10.68
CA TYR A 50 11.78 16.36 -9.67
C TYR A 50 10.98 15.30 -8.90
N LEU A 51 10.31 14.37 -9.59
CA LEU A 51 9.54 13.31 -8.95
C LEU A 51 10.41 12.33 -8.15
N LEU A 52 11.62 12.03 -8.63
CA LEU A 52 12.57 11.17 -7.92
C LEU A 52 13.09 11.79 -6.63
N SER A 53 13.04 13.12 -6.47
CA SER A 53 13.40 13.77 -5.20
C SER A 53 12.49 13.38 -4.03
N PHE A 54 11.33 12.78 -4.29
CA PHE A 54 10.38 12.34 -3.26
C PHE A 54 10.53 10.87 -2.84
N VAL A 55 11.46 10.10 -3.43
CA VAL A 55 11.64 8.66 -3.17
C VAL A 55 11.73 8.37 -1.67
N ASP A 56 12.61 9.07 -0.96
CA ASP A 56 12.85 8.82 0.48
C ASP A 56 11.61 9.07 1.32
N ARG A 57 10.84 10.12 0.99
CA ARG A 57 9.57 10.43 1.65
C ARG A 57 8.53 9.34 1.39
N THR A 58 8.33 8.95 0.14
CA THR A 58 7.37 7.91 -0.22
C THR A 58 7.71 6.58 0.46
N VAL A 59 8.99 6.22 0.50
CA VAL A 59 9.46 5.02 1.22
C VAL A 59 9.24 5.14 2.73
N ALA A 60 9.51 6.31 3.32
CA ALA A 60 9.26 6.55 4.74
C ALA A 60 7.77 6.44 5.10
N ASP A 61 6.88 7.03 4.29
CA ASP A 61 5.43 6.97 4.49
C ASP A 61 4.92 5.51 4.41
N MET A 62 5.40 4.74 3.43
CA MET A 62 5.06 3.31 3.33
C MET A 62 5.55 2.50 4.54
N LYS A 63 6.78 2.73 5.01
CA LYS A 63 7.33 2.06 6.21
C LYS A 63 6.53 2.40 7.45
N ALA A 64 6.15 3.67 7.62
CA ALA A 64 5.37 4.15 8.77
C ALA A 64 3.96 3.55 8.82
N LYS A 65 3.40 3.15 7.66
CA LYS A 65 2.08 2.53 7.55
C LYS A 65 2.09 1.01 7.47
N LEU A 66 3.24 0.36 7.65
CA LEU A 66 3.26 -1.10 7.74
C LEU A 66 2.37 -1.57 8.89
N PRO A 67 1.46 -2.54 8.66
CA PRO A 67 0.64 -3.09 9.73
C PRO A 67 1.52 -3.67 10.84
N THR A 68 1.23 -3.32 12.08
CA THR A 68 1.94 -3.79 13.28
C THR A 68 1.24 -4.99 13.90
N ASP A 69 -0.07 -5.11 13.69
CA ASP A 69 -0.86 -6.31 13.97
C ASP A 69 -1.27 -6.95 12.63
N ARG A 70 -0.73 -8.14 12.35
CA ARG A 70 -0.89 -8.83 11.08
C ARG A 70 -1.66 -10.12 11.30
N ALA A 71 -2.71 -10.34 10.51
CA ALA A 71 -3.25 -11.68 10.36
C ALA A 71 -2.20 -12.61 9.75
N GLU A 72 -2.25 -13.89 10.12
CA GLU A 72 -1.37 -14.89 9.53
C GLU A 72 -1.50 -14.89 7.99
N PRO A 73 -0.38 -15.10 7.27
CA PRO A 73 -0.42 -15.35 5.84
C PRO A 73 -1.41 -16.47 5.55
N ARG A 74 -2.09 -16.40 4.40
CA ARG A 74 -2.81 -17.59 3.94
C ARG A 74 -1.73 -18.63 3.63
N GLY A 75 -1.73 -19.73 4.38
CA GLY A 75 -0.96 -20.92 3.99
C GLY A 75 -1.41 -21.33 2.59
N GLU A 76 -0.44 -21.70 1.75
CA GLU A 76 -0.70 -22.30 0.44
C GLU A 76 -1.40 -23.66 0.58
#